data_AF-A0A1F3NXE5-F1
#
_entry.id   AF-A0A1F3NXE5-F1
#
_cell.length_a   1.000
_cell.length_b   1.000
_cell.length_c   1.000
_cell.angle_alpha   90.00
_cell.angle_beta   90.00
_cell.angle_gamma   90.00
#
_symmetry.space_group_name_H-M   'P 1'
#
loop_
_entity.id
_entity.type
_entity.pdbx_description
1 polymer ?
#
loop_
_entity_poly.entity_id
_entity_poly.type
_entity_poly.pdbx_seq_one_letter_code
_entity_poly.pdbx_strand_id
1 'polypeptide(L)'
;MLNEYKQNPEPAVNAPEEKKGRSLFALLDRWFRIEHGVSLNIIPKLAFVALIGLIYIGYVHYHEKTIRRINRMKVEIEDLRTDFTTLKAKCMIASKQSEVARKVQRLGLNELKESPKKIIIK
;
A
#
# COMPACT_ATOMS: atom_id res chain seq x y z
N MET A 1 -84.47 -0.46 -22.61
CA MET A 1 -83.38 -1.37 -23.01
C MET A 1 -82.17 -1.02 -22.16
N LEU A 2 -81.91 -1.81 -21.10
CA LEU A 2 -80.69 -2.65 -20.92
C LEU A 2 -79.44 -1.78 -20.61
N ASN A 3 -79.04 -1.63 -19.34
CA ASN A 3 -78.04 -2.45 -18.60
C ASN A 3 -76.71 -2.56 -19.39
N GLU A 4 -75.53 -2.18 -18.87
CA GLU A 4 -74.83 -2.93 -17.83
C GLU A 4 -73.71 -2.16 -17.13
N TYR A 5 -73.62 -2.45 -15.82
CA TYR A 5 -72.49 -2.30 -14.92
C TYR A 5 -71.24 -3.09 -15.37
N LYS A 6 -70.06 -2.48 -15.26
CA LYS A 6 -68.71 -3.03 -14.91
C LYS A 6 -67.66 -2.16 -15.63
N GLN A 7 -66.66 -1.54 -15.01
CA GLN A 7 -65.85 -1.88 -13.84
C GLN A 7 -65.14 -0.61 -13.37
N ASN A 8 -65.13 -0.36 -12.06
CA ASN A 8 -63.97 0.25 -11.38
C ASN A 8 -63.05 -0.93 -10.97
N PRO A 9 -61.71 -0.81 -11.01
CA PRO A 9 -60.99 -0.21 -9.88
C PRO A 9 -59.71 0.58 -10.29
N GLU A 10 -59.45 1.75 -9.67
CA GLU A 10 -58.07 2.20 -9.41
C GLU A 10 -57.35 1.20 -8.47
N PRO A 11 -56.00 1.13 -8.32
CA PRO A 11 -54.91 1.93 -8.90
C PRO A 11 -53.72 1.09 -9.46
N ALA A 12 -52.92 1.62 -10.41
CA ALA A 12 -51.64 1.02 -10.81
C ALA A 12 -50.47 1.99 -10.61
N VAL A 13 -49.88 1.88 -9.42
CA VAL A 13 -48.52 2.32 -9.10
C VAL A 13 -47.55 1.77 -10.16
N ASN A 14 -46.96 2.65 -10.97
CA ASN A 14 -45.79 2.35 -11.80
C ASN A 14 -44.74 3.41 -11.49
N ALA A 15 -43.98 3.18 -10.42
CA ALA A 15 -42.59 2.71 -10.43
C ALA A 15 -41.59 3.89 -10.53
N PRO A 16 -40.61 3.95 -9.61
CA PRO A 16 -39.84 5.16 -9.32
C PRO A 16 -38.94 5.55 -10.49
N GLU A 17 -38.78 6.86 -10.68
CA GLU A 17 -37.76 7.47 -11.52
C GLU A 17 -36.42 6.75 -11.32
N GLU A 18 -35.92 6.10 -12.37
CA GLU A 18 -34.54 5.61 -12.39
C GLU A 18 -33.62 6.83 -12.33
N LYS A 19 -33.22 7.18 -11.10
CA LYS A 19 -32.13 8.11 -10.84
C LYS A 19 -30.86 7.48 -11.38
N LYS A 20 -30.62 7.68 -12.68
CA LYS A 20 -29.43 7.28 -13.40
C LYS A 20 -28.24 7.89 -12.66
N GLY A 21 -27.55 7.02 -11.92
CA GLY A 21 -26.45 7.37 -11.05
C GLY A 21 -25.46 8.26 -11.78
N ARG A 22 -25.11 9.36 -11.11
CA ARG A 22 -24.19 10.42 -11.50
C ARG A 22 -23.14 10.01 -12.56
N SER A 23 -23.24 10.70 -13.69
CA SER A 23 -22.15 11.52 -14.26
C SER A 23 -21.07 10.88 -15.13
N LEU A 24 -20.71 9.60 -15.06
CA LEU A 24 -19.56 9.11 -15.87
C LEU A 24 -19.95 8.78 -17.31
N PHE A 25 -21.06 8.07 -17.51
CA PHE A 25 -21.55 7.75 -18.86
C PHE A 25 -22.12 8.95 -19.59
N ALA A 26 -22.76 9.89 -18.87
CA ALA A 26 -23.31 11.10 -19.47
C ALA A 26 -22.23 12.09 -19.91
N LEU A 27 -21.09 12.16 -19.20
CA LEU A 27 -19.94 12.95 -19.62
C LEU A 27 -19.22 12.30 -20.80
N LEU A 28 -19.14 10.97 -20.83
CA LEU A 28 -18.59 10.22 -21.96
C LEU A 28 -19.41 10.41 -23.22
N ASP A 29 -20.75 10.31 -23.12
CA ASP A 29 -21.68 10.53 -24.23
C ASP A 29 -21.58 11.97 -24.75
N ARG A 30 -21.47 12.96 -23.85
CA ARG A 30 -21.27 14.37 -24.21
C ARG A 30 -19.95 14.62 -24.97
N TRP A 31 -18.88 13.91 -24.65
CA TRP A 31 -17.60 13.98 -25.36
C TRP A 31 -17.64 13.27 -26.71
N PHE A 32 -18.37 12.15 -26.81
CA PHE A 32 -18.55 11.39 -28.05
C PHE A 32 -19.48 12.09 -29.05
N ARG A 33 -20.32 13.04 -28.59
CA ARG A 33 -21.33 13.78 -29.38
C ARG A 33 -20.77 14.91 -30.26
N ILE A 34 -19.52 14.79 -30.72
CA ILE A 34 -18.94 15.66 -31.74
C ILE A 34 -19.07 14.92 -33.08
N GLU A 35 -20.21 15.14 -33.72
CA GLU A 35 -20.36 15.35 -35.17
C GLU A 35 -19.60 14.41 -36.13
N HIS A 36 -20.39 13.71 -36.96
CA HIS A 36 -20.04 13.10 -38.27
C HIS A 36 -19.71 11.60 -38.29
N GLY A 37 -20.24 10.94 -39.33
CA GLY A 37 -20.33 9.49 -39.51
C GLY A 37 -19.06 8.73 -39.12
N VAL A 38 -19.26 7.68 -38.31
CA VAL A 38 -18.22 6.79 -37.84
C VAL A 38 -17.56 6.11 -39.05
N SER A 39 -16.43 6.63 -39.49
CA SER A 39 -15.55 5.90 -40.41
C SER A 39 -15.07 4.64 -39.70
N LEU A 40 -15.15 3.47 -40.36
CA LEU A 40 -14.73 2.18 -39.78
C LEU A 40 -13.27 2.21 -39.24
N ASN A 41 -12.45 3.16 -39.70
CA ASN A 41 -11.05 3.35 -39.29
C ASN A 41 -10.84 3.94 -37.88
N ILE A 42 -11.85 4.57 -37.25
CA ILE A 42 -11.71 5.11 -35.87
C ILE A 42 -12.07 4.09 -34.78
N ILE A 43 -12.85 3.07 -35.12
CA ILE A 43 -13.25 1.96 -34.23
C ILE A 43 -12.02 1.25 -33.63
N PRO A 44 -11.01 0.79 -34.41
CA PRO A 44 -9.83 0.12 -33.83
C PRO A 44 -8.98 1.04 -32.95
N LYS A 45 -8.94 2.35 -33.24
CA LYS A 45 -8.20 3.33 -32.43
C LYS A 45 -8.84 3.53 -31.05
N LEU A 46 -10.17 3.60 -31.01
CA LEU A 46 -10.91 3.72 -29.74
C LEU A 46 -10.79 2.44 -28.91
N ALA A 47 -10.88 1.27 -29.55
CA ALA A 47 -10.69 -0.02 -28.89
C ALA A 47 -9.29 -0.15 -28.27
N PHE A 48 -8.26 0.37 -28.94
CA PHE A 48 -6.90 0.40 -28.41
C PHE A 48 -6.79 1.26 -27.13
N VAL A 49 -7.40 2.44 -27.11
CA VAL A 49 -7.41 3.30 -25.90
C VAL A 49 -8.21 2.65 -24.77
N ALA A 50 -9.35 2.04 -25.09
CA ALA A 50 -10.15 1.28 -24.11
C ALA A 50 -9.35 0.10 -23.52
N LEU A 51 -8.57 -0.60 -24.34
CA LEU A 51 -7.71 -1.70 -23.92
C LEU A 51 -6.60 -1.22 -22.97
N ILE A 52 -5.96 -0.08 -23.26
CA ILE A 52 -4.99 0.53 -22.32
C ILE A 52 -5.67 0.92 -21.00
N GLY A 53 -6.89 1.49 -21.06
CA GLY A 53 -7.67 1.81 -19.86
C GLY A 53 -7.99 0.58 -19.02
N LEU A 54 -8.33 -0.55 -19.65
CA LEU A 54 -8.58 -1.81 -18.96
C LEU A 54 -7.31 -2.37 -18.30
N ILE A 55 -6.18 -2.35 -19.02
CA ILE A 55 -4.87 -2.74 -18.46
C ILE A 55 -4.53 -1.87 -17.25
N TYR A 56 -4.77 -0.56 -17.33
CA TYR A 56 -4.50 0.37 -16.23
C TYR A 56 -5.31 0.04 -14.97
N ILE A 57 -6.61 -0.20 -15.10
CA ILE A 57 -7.48 -0.59 -13.98
C ILE A 57 -7.02 -1.91 -13.36
N GLY A 58 -6.68 -2.90 -14.20
CA GLY A 58 -6.15 -4.18 -13.75
C GLY A 58 -4.83 -4.03 -12.97
N TYR A 59 -3.95 -3.16 -13.46
CA TYR A 59 -2.64 -2.91 -12.85
C TYR A 59 -2.77 -2.27 -11.46
N VAL A 60 -3.66 -1.28 -11.31
CA VAL A 60 -3.94 -0.61 -10.03
C VAL A 60 -4.36 -1.60 -8.93
N HIS A 61 -5.21 -2.58 -9.25
CA HIS A 61 -5.63 -3.59 -8.27
C HIS A 61 -4.45 -4.43 -7.73
N TYR A 62 -3.42 -4.65 -8.55
CA TYR A 62 -2.22 -5.39 -8.15
C TYR A 62 -1.30 -4.55 -7.23
N HIS A 63 -1.24 -3.24 -7.44
CA HIS A 63 -0.42 -2.35 -6.62
C HIS A 63 -0.87 -2.29 -5.18
N GLU A 64 -2.17 -2.30 -4.92
CA GLU A 64 -2.70 -2.22 -3.55
C GLU A 64 -2.19 -3.38 -2.66
N LYS A 65 -2.18 -4.60 -3.21
CA LYS A 65 -1.66 -5.78 -2.49
C LYS A 65 -0.16 -5.68 -2.27
N THR A 66 0.55 -5.17 -3.26
CA THR A 66 2.01 -4.98 -3.22
C THR A 66 2.40 -3.93 -2.18
N ILE A 67 1.71 -2.80 -2.13
CA ILE A 67 1.93 -1.71 -1.15
C ILE A 67 1.72 -2.23 0.28
N ARG A 68 0.65 -3.00 0.52
CA ARG A 68 0.42 -3.61 1.84
C ARG A 68 1.52 -4.59 2.24
N ARG A 69 2.05 -5.37 1.29
CA ARG A 69 3.19 -6.26 1.56
C ARG A 69 4.45 -5.47 1.89
N ILE A 70 4.74 -4.42 1.13
CA ILE A 70 5.89 -3.52 1.37
C ILE A 70 5.82 -2.93 2.77
N ASN A 71 4.65 -2.45 3.20
CA ASN A 71 4.50 -1.86 4.53
C ASN A 71 4.76 -2.88 5.65
N ARG A 72 4.31 -4.14 5.51
CA ARG A 72 4.63 -5.19 6.50
C ARG A 72 6.12 -5.51 6.55
N MET A 73 6.75 -5.70 5.38
CA MET A 73 8.20 -5.97 5.32
C MET A 73 9.04 -4.83 5.91
N LYS A 74 8.60 -3.57 5.75
CA LYS A 74 9.28 -2.42 6.38
C LYS A 74 9.26 -2.48 7.90
N VAL A 75 8.14 -2.90 8.50
CA VAL A 75 8.03 -3.08 9.95
C VAL A 75 8.98 -4.18 10.41
N GLU A 76 9.00 -5.32 9.73
CA GLU A 76 9.90 -6.44 10.06
C GLU A 76 11.38 -6.04 9.99
N ILE A 77 11.78 -5.22 9.01
CA ILE A 77 13.15 -4.71 8.90
C ILE A 77 13.49 -3.76 10.04
N GLU A 78 12.56 -2.89 10.44
CA GLU A 78 12.79 -1.94 11.53
C GLU A 78 12.89 -2.65 12.89
N ASP A 79 12.07 -3.68 13.11
CA ASP A 79 12.15 -4.54 14.29
C ASP A 79 13.52 -5.24 14.35
N LEU A 80 13.95 -5.85 13.24
CA LEU A 80 15.25 -6.52 13.16
C LEU A 80 16.43 -5.55 13.36
N ARG A 81 16.32 -4.33 12.83
CA ARG A 81 17.31 -3.26 13.02
C ARG A 81 17.42 -2.85 14.49
N THR A 82 16.30 -2.78 15.17
CA THR A 82 16.22 -2.43 16.59
C THR A 82 16.90 -3.50 17.45
N ASP A 83 16.64 -4.77 17.16
CA ASP A 83 17.27 -5.91 17.83
C ASP A 83 18.79 -5.94 17.62
N PHE A 84 19.24 -5.77 16.38
CA PHE A 84 20.66 -5.70 16.07
C PHE A 84 21.35 -4.55 16.81
N THR A 85 20.74 -3.37 16.81
CA THR A 85 21.30 -2.19 17.48
C THR A 85 21.39 -2.40 18.99
N THR A 86 20.37 -3.00 19.58
CA THR A 86 20.34 -3.35 21.00
C THR A 86 21.40 -4.40 21.36
N LEU A 87 21.54 -5.45 20.55
CA LEU A 87 22.55 -6.49 20.77
C LEU A 87 23.97 -5.94 20.64
N LYS A 88 24.21 -5.10 19.63
CA LYS A 88 25.49 -4.40 19.44
C LYS A 88 25.82 -3.51 20.64
N ALA A 89 24.84 -2.78 21.18
CA ALA A 89 25.05 -1.96 22.37
C ALA A 89 25.40 -2.81 23.60
N LYS A 90 24.71 -3.94 23.82
CA LYS A 90 25.02 -4.89 24.90
C LYS A 90 26.44 -5.47 24.76
N CYS A 91 26.82 -5.87 23.55
CA CYS A 91 28.18 -6.36 23.26
C CYS A 91 29.22 -5.28 23.55
N MET A 92 29.02 -4.06 23.09
CA MET A 92 29.93 -2.94 23.35
C MET A 92 30.12 -2.68 24.84
N ILE A 93 29.04 -2.68 25.64
CA ILE A 93 29.12 -2.53 27.09
C ILE A 93 29.89 -3.70 27.70
N ALA A 94 29.60 -4.93 27.29
CA ALA A 94 30.29 -6.11 27.80
C ALA A 94 31.78 -6.14 27.45
N SER A 95 32.18 -5.53 26.33
CA SER A 95 33.57 -5.39 25.89
C SER A 95 34.28 -4.15 26.45
N LYS A 96 33.61 -3.28 27.22
CA LYS A 96 34.29 -2.16 27.88
C LYS A 96 35.30 -2.69 28.90
N GLN A 97 36.52 -2.15 28.87
CA GLN A 97 37.61 -2.57 29.75
C GLN A 97 37.21 -2.56 31.23
N SER A 98 36.51 -1.51 31.69
CA SER A 98 36.04 -1.41 33.08
C SER A 98 35.00 -2.46 33.48
N GLU A 99 34.09 -2.83 32.57
CA GLU A 99 33.09 -3.88 32.81
C GLU A 99 33.73 -5.27 32.80
N VAL A 100 34.65 -5.49 31.86
CA VAL A 100 35.45 -6.73 31.82
C VAL A 100 36.25 -6.85 33.10
N ALA A 101 37.04 -5.84 33.48
CA ALA A 101 37.85 -5.83 34.70
C ALA A 101 37.04 -6.05 35.97
N ARG A 102 35.86 -5.44 36.08
CA ARG A 102 34.93 -5.68 37.20
C ARG A 102 34.44 -7.13 37.22
N LYS A 103 34.21 -7.77 36.07
CA LYS A 103 33.86 -9.20 35.99
C LYS A 103 35.03 -10.11 36.35
N VAL A 104 36.25 -9.82 35.87
CA VAL A 104 37.46 -10.63 36.17
C VAL A 104 38.03 -10.39 37.56
N GLN A 105 37.71 -9.28 38.24
CA GLN A 105 38.05 -9.06 39.66
C GLN A 105 37.48 -10.14 40.58
N ARG A 106 36.29 -10.65 40.27
CA ARG A 106 35.69 -11.77 41.02
C ARG A 106 36.50 -13.07 40.89
N LEU A 107 37.33 -13.17 39.85
CA LEU A 107 38.24 -14.29 39.59
C LEU A 107 39.66 -14.01 40.13
N GLY A 108 39.87 -12.91 40.87
CA GLY A 108 41.16 -12.56 41.48
C GLY A 108 42.15 -11.85 40.54
N LEU A 109 41.71 -11.46 39.34
CA LEU A 109 42.54 -10.76 38.34
C LEU A 109 42.35 -9.24 38.47
N ASN A 110 43.46 -8.51 38.65
CA ASN A 110 43.47 -7.05 38.80
C ASN A 110 43.80 -6.33 37.49
N GLU A 111 43.16 -5.19 37.28
CA GLU A 111 43.41 -4.31 36.13
C GLU A 111 44.79 -3.64 36.26
N LEU A 112 45.59 -3.66 35.19
CA LEU A 112 46.89 -2.98 35.16
C LEU A 112 46.65 -1.48 35.00
N LYS A 113 46.72 -0.72 36.11
CA LYS A 113 46.55 0.74 36.15
C LYS A 113 47.77 1.54 35.68
N GLU A 114 48.92 0.90 35.47
CA GLU A 114 50.15 1.58 35.05
C GLU A 114 50.19 1.77 33.53
N SER A 115 50.60 2.97 33.11
CA SER A 115 50.80 3.32 31.70
C SER A 115 51.89 2.44 31.06
N PRO A 116 51.70 1.97 29.81
CA PRO A 116 52.67 1.09 29.15
C PRO A 116 54.04 1.76 29.04
N LYS A 117 55.06 1.12 29.62
CA LYS A 117 56.44 1.62 29.57
C LYS A 117 57.02 1.37 28.19
N LYS A 118 57.37 2.44 27.47
CA LYS A 118 58.10 2.36 26.20
C LYS A 118 59.50 1.79 26.48
N ILE A 119 59.76 0.58 26.01
CA ILE A 119 61.09 -0.02 26.08
C ILE A 119 61.91 0.62 24.94
N ILE A 120 62.89 1.45 25.30
CA ILE A 120 63.85 2.01 24.34
C ILE A 120 65.07 1.10 24.39
N ILE A 121 65.31 0.38 23.29
CA ILE A 121 66.51 -0.44 23.12
C ILE A 121 67.62 0.50 22.66
N LYS A 122 68.75 0.49 23.36
CA LYS A 122 69.93 1.32 23.07
C LYS A 122 70.81 0.68 22.00
#